data_AF-A0A522AQE0-F1
#
_entry.id   AF-A0A522AQE0-F1
#
_cell.length_a   1.000
_cell.length_b   1.000
_cell.length_c   1.000
_cell.angle_alpha   90.00
_cell.angle_beta   90.00
_cell.angle_gamma   90.00
#
_symmetry.space_group_name_H-M   'P 1'
#
loop_
_entity.id
_entity.type
_entity.pdbx_description
1 polymer ?
#
loop_
_entity_poly.entity_id
_entity_poly.type
_entity_poly.pdbx_seq_one_letter_code
_entity_poly.pdbx_strand_id
1 'polypeptide(L)'
;MGELALERSGPERFLSSFIALREAMKVLAANPDDRTREVLGHLVARIKTLRRMSLGIAGLLQEGKSPETEAALVKDMATRFERELIEQLRVVLPESVLLGSSGVLPRLMREAILRVPSSTLRGGTNEVLKGMIVRQLGLR
;
A
#
# COMPACT_ATOMS: atom_id res chain seq x y z
N MET A 1 5.64 11.38 -23.76
CA MET A 1 5.56 11.78 -22.33
C MET A 1 4.85 10.73 -21.44
N GLY A 2 4.84 9.43 -21.83
CA GLY A 2 4.15 8.36 -21.07
C GLY A 2 5.07 7.36 -20.35
N GLU A 3 6.36 7.29 -20.69
CA GLU A 3 7.28 6.27 -20.15
C GLU A 3 7.71 6.52 -18.70
N LEU A 4 7.97 7.77 -18.31
CA LEU A 4 8.34 8.14 -16.93
C LEU A 4 7.21 7.94 -15.91
N ALA A 5 5.95 8.03 -16.35
CA ALA A 5 4.80 7.72 -15.49
C ALA A 5 4.67 6.20 -15.27
N LEU A 6 4.97 5.39 -16.30
CA LEU A 6 4.97 3.93 -16.21
C LEU A 6 6.09 3.44 -15.26
N GLU A 7 7.30 3.98 -15.40
CA GLU A 7 8.47 3.64 -14.58
C GLU A 7 8.29 4.00 -13.09
N ARG A 8 7.56 5.08 -12.80
CA ARG A 8 7.22 5.53 -11.43
C ARG A 8 5.94 4.91 -10.87
N SER A 9 5.10 4.35 -11.73
CA SER A 9 3.86 3.65 -11.34
C SER A 9 4.09 2.20 -10.92
N GLY A 10 5.25 1.62 -11.27
CA GLY A 10 5.73 0.27 -10.96
C GLY A 10 4.74 -0.58 -10.15
N PRO A 11 3.77 -1.26 -10.82
CA PRO A 11 2.81 -2.17 -10.19
C PRO A 11 3.48 -3.22 -9.28
N GLU A 12 4.76 -3.49 -9.55
CA GLU A 12 5.67 -4.39 -8.84
C GLU A 12 5.79 -4.07 -7.33
N ARG A 13 5.63 -2.80 -6.94
CA ARG A 13 5.76 -2.39 -5.52
C ARG A 13 4.51 -2.73 -4.71
N PHE A 14 3.34 -2.47 -5.27
CA PHE A 14 2.06 -2.86 -4.68
C PHE A 14 1.96 -4.39 -4.58
N LEU A 15 2.48 -5.09 -5.58
CA LEU A 15 2.56 -6.56 -5.60
C LEU A 15 3.41 -7.10 -4.44
N SER A 16 4.51 -6.44 -4.06
CA SER A 16 5.39 -6.90 -2.97
C SER A 16 4.68 -6.87 -1.60
N SER A 17 4.02 -5.74 -1.27
CA SER A 17 3.25 -5.60 -0.02
C SER A 17 2.04 -6.54 0.01
N PHE A 18 1.41 -6.77 -1.15
CA PHE A 18 0.33 -7.74 -1.28
C PHE A 18 0.79 -9.18 -1.06
N ILE A 19 1.95 -9.56 -1.61
CA ILE A 19 2.52 -10.90 -1.38
C ILE A 19 2.83 -11.08 0.10
N ALA A 20 3.41 -10.07 0.77
CA ALA A 20 3.65 -10.12 2.22
C ALA A 20 2.37 -10.35 3.03
N LEU A 21 1.29 -9.61 2.73
CA LEU A 21 -0.02 -9.82 3.36
C LEU A 21 -0.58 -11.21 3.09
N ARG A 22 -0.51 -11.71 1.85
CA ARG A 22 -0.98 -13.05 1.50
C ARG A 22 -0.24 -14.14 2.24
N GLU A 23 1.09 -14.06 2.30
CA GLU A 23 1.90 -15.04 3.05
C GLU A 23 1.65 -14.93 4.56
N ALA A 24 1.49 -13.72 5.10
CA ALA A 24 1.14 -13.52 6.51
C ALA A 24 -0.23 -14.13 6.85
N MET A 25 -1.23 -13.96 5.98
CA MET A 25 -2.55 -14.56 6.16
C MET A 25 -2.49 -16.09 6.26
N LYS A 26 -1.63 -16.77 5.49
CA LYS A 26 -1.49 -18.23 5.59
C LYS A 26 -1.03 -18.68 6.98
N VAL A 27 -0.21 -17.87 7.65
CA VAL A 27 0.29 -18.15 9.00
C VAL A 27 -0.74 -17.76 10.05
N LEU A 28 -1.36 -16.59 9.90
CA LEU A 28 -2.22 -15.98 10.91
C LEU A 28 -3.67 -16.52 10.89
N ALA A 29 -4.16 -17.01 9.75
CA ALA A 29 -5.54 -17.47 9.64
C ALA A 29 -5.82 -18.83 10.31
N ALA A 30 -4.79 -19.58 10.71
CA ALA A 30 -4.96 -20.91 11.31
C ALA A 30 -5.63 -20.86 12.69
N ASN A 31 -5.29 -19.87 13.52
CA ASN A 31 -5.95 -19.62 14.81
C ASN A 31 -5.76 -18.15 15.26
N PRO A 32 -6.45 -17.19 14.62
CA PRO A 32 -6.24 -15.77 14.92
C PRO A 32 -6.94 -15.40 16.23
N ASP A 33 -6.19 -14.75 17.13
CA ASP A 33 -6.75 -14.02 18.26
C ASP A 33 -7.55 -12.79 17.78
N ASP A 34 -8.32 -12.17 18.67
CA ASP A 34 -9.20 -11.06 18.31
C ASP A 34 -8.44 -9.87 17.70
N ARG A 35 -7.24 -9.60 18.21
CA ARG A 35 -6.35 -8.56 17.70
C ARG A 35 -5.89 -8.85 16.27
N THR A 36 -5.48 -10.07 15.99
CA THR A 36 -5.07 -10.51 14.64
C THR A 36 -6.24 -10.41 13.67
N ARG A 37 -7.45 -10.80 14.09
CA ARG A 37 -8.66 -10.67 13.26
C ARG A 37 -8.96 -9.22 12.91
N GLU A 38 -8.89 -8.33 13.90
CA GLU A 38 -9.12 -6.89 13.70
C GLU A 38 -8.11 -6.32 12.71
N VAL A 39 -6.82 -6.58 12.92
CA VAL A 39 -5.75 -6.08 12.03
C VAL A 39 -5.91 -6.61 10.62
N LEU A 40 -6.11 -7.92 10.44
CA LEU A 40 -6.30 -8.50 9.11
C LEU A 40 -7.56 -7.97 8.43
N GLY A 41 -8.67 -7.85 9.16
CA GLY A 41 -9.92 -7.27 8.67
C GLY A 41 -9.72 -5.83 8.19
N HIS A 42 -9.03 -5.00 8.97
CA HIS A 42 -8.70 -3.63 8.60
C HIS A 42 -7.85 -3.56 7.33
N LEU A 43 -6.77 -4.34 7.24
CA LEU A 43 -5.89 -4.38 6.08
C LEU A 43 -6.62 -4.85 4.81
N VAL A 44 -7.44 -5.90 4.93
CA VAL A 44 -8.24 -6.43 3.81
C VAL A 44 -9.31 -5.43 3.35
N ALA A 45 -9.98 -4.75 4.27
CA ALA A 45 -10.96 -3.72 3.91
C ALA A 45 -10.28 -2.58 3.13
N ARG A 46 -9.14 -2.09 3.62
CA ARG A 46 -8.40 -0.99 2.98
C ARG A 46 -7.89 -1.33 1.60
N ILE A 47 -7.30 -2.51 1.42
CA ILE A 47 -6.80 -2.91 0.09
C ILE A 47 -7.95 -3.07 -0.92
N LYS A 48 -9.11 -3.56 -0.49
CA LYS A 48 -10.32 -3.62 -1.32
C LYS A 48 -10.80 -2.23 -1.72
N THR A 49 -10.82 -1.28 -0.78
CA THR A 49 -11.17 0.12 -1.05
C THR A 49 -10.22 0.76 -2.04
N LEU A 50 -8.90 0.67 -1.82
CA LEU A 50 -7.90 1.20 -2.74
C LEU A 50 -8.05 0.62 -4.15
N ARG A 51 -8.25 -0.71 -4.26
CA ARG A 51 -8.49 -1.36 -5.55
C ARG A 51 -9.75 -0.82 -6.25
N ARG A 52 -10.84 -0.60 -5.52
CA ARG A 52 -12.08 0.00 -6.07
C ARG A 52 -11.84 1.42 -6.57
N MET A 53 -11.11 2.25 -5.81
CA MET A 53 -10.78 3.60 -6.24
C MET A 53 -9.91 3.61 -7.50
N SER A 54 -8.89 2.74 -7.58
CA SER A 54 -8.07 2.58 -8.78
C SER A 54 -8.88 2.15 -10.01
N LEU A 55 -9.84 1.23 -9.84
CA LEU A 55 -10.75 0.83 -10.92
C LEU A 55 -11.67 1.98 -11.34
N GLY A 56 -12.15 2.80 -10.40
CA GLY A 56 -12.95 3.99 -10.69
C GLY A 56 -12.18 5.01 -11.54
N ILE A 57 -10.93 5.29 -11.19
CA ILE A 57 -10.04 6.16 -11.98
C ILE A 57 -9.85 5.60 -13.39
N ALA A 58 -9.61 4.29 -13.53
CA ALA A 58 -9.50 3.66 -14.83
C ALA A 58 -10.78 3.81 -15.67
N GLY A 59 -11.96 3.70 -15.05
CA GLY A 59 -13.24 3.96 -15.70
C GLY A 59 -13.37 5.40 -16.19
N LEU A 60 -13.01 6.39 -15.37
CA LEU A 60 -13.03 7.80 -15.76
C LEU A 60 -12.09 8.09 -16.95
N LEU A 61 -10.90 7.48 -16.96
CA LEU A 61 -9.97 7.58 -18.09
C LEU A 61 -10.54 6.96 -19.37
N GLN A 62 -11.23 5.82 -19.27
CA GLN A 62 -11.91 5.19 -20.41
C GLN A 62 -13.05 6.07 -20.96
N GLU A 63 -13.72 6.84 -20.11
CA GLU A 63 -14.72 7.85 -20.50
C GLU A 63 -14.11 9.13 -21.08
N GLY A 64 -12.77 9.21 -21.24
CA GLY A 64 -12.07 10.39 -21.75
C GLY A 64 -11.98 11.55 -20.75
N LYS A 65 -12.29 11.31 -19.47
CA LYS A 65 -12.11 12.29 -18.40
C LYS A 65 -10.65 12.35 -17.97
N SER A 66 -10.32 13.43 -17.24
CA SER A 66 -9.00 13.71 -16.69
C SER A 66 -9.07 13.69 -15.16
N PRO A 67 -8.92 12.53 -14.50
CA PRO A 67 -9.01 12.37 -13.05
C PRO A 67 -7.63 12.47 -12.36
N GLU A 68 -6.84 13.50 -12.66
CA GLU A 68 -5.47 13.63 -12.13
C GLU A 68 -5.45 13.74 -10.60
N THR A 69 -6.48 14.34 -10.03
CA THR A 69 -6.61 14.63 -8.60
C THR A 69 -6.91 13.37 -7.80
N GLU A 70 -7.88 12.60 -8.28
CA GLU A 70 -8.27 11.32 -7.74
C GLU A 70 -7.10 10.34 -7.83
N ALA A 71 -6.38 10.33 -8.96
CA ALA A 71 -5.18 9.53 -9.15
C ALA A 71 -4.07 9.90 -8.16
N ALA A 72 -3.82 11.20 -7.97
CA ALA A 72 -2.87 11.72 -6.99
C ALA A 72 -3.24 11.30 -5.55
N LEU A 73 -4.51 11.42 -5.17
CA LEU A 73 -5.01 11.07 -3.85
C LEU A 73 -4.92 9.56 -3.58
N VAL A 74 -5.35 8.74 -4.53
CA VAL A 74 -5.26 7.27 -4.40
C VAL A 74 -3.80 6.83 -4.30
N LYS A 75 -2.88 7.48 -5.02
CA LYS A 75 -1.45 7.19 -4.93
C LYS A 75 -0.90 7.49 -3.54
N ASP A 76 -1.17 8.66 -2.96
CA ASP A 76 -0.75 9.01 -1.59
C ASP A 76 -1.33 8.02 -0.56
N MET A 77 -2.63 7.69 -0.67
CA MET A 77 -3.26 6.71 0.22
C MET A 77 -2.62 5.32 0.11
N ALA A 78 -2.34 4.85 -1.11
CA ALA A 78 -1.69 3.56 -1.34
C ALA A 78 -0.28 3.53 -0.76
N THR A 79 0.51 4.59 -0.93
CA THR A 79 1.86 4.68 -0.35
C THR A 79 1.84 4.65 1.17
N ARG A 80 0.88 5.32 1.82
CA ARG A 80 0.72 5.24 3.29
C ARG A 80 0.27 3.86 3.74
N PHE A 81 -0.66 3.25 3.00
CA PHE A 81 -1.15 1.91 3.30
C PHE A 81 -0.05 0.86 3.23
N GLU A 82 0.89 0.94 2.28
CA GLU A 82 2.02 0.01 2.21
C GLU A 82 2.87 0.02 3.49
N ARG A 83 3.13 1.20 4.06
CA ARG A 83 3.84 1.33 5.34
C ARG A 83 3.04 0.73 6.48
N GLU A 84 1.79 1.14 6.59
CA GLU A 84 0.87 0.69 7.64
C GLU A 84 0.72 -0.84 7.62
N LEU A 85 0.58 -1.44 6.44
CA LEU A 85 0.50 -2.89 6.27
C LEU A 85 1.70 -3.59 6.88
N ILE A 86 2.93 -3.14 6.56
CA ILE A 86 4.15 -3.79 7.07
C ILE A 86 4.29 -3.59 8.58
N GLU A 87 3.97 -2.41 9.10
CA GLU A 87 4.01 -2.12 10.54
C GLU A 87 3.00 -2.97 11.31
N GLN A 88 1.76 -3.05 10.84
CA GLN A 88 0.71 -3.85 11.46
C GLN A 88 1.02 -5.35 11.40
N LEU A 89 1.53 -5.85 10.26
CA LEU A 89 1.98 -7.24 10.16
C LEU A 89 3.12 -7.55 11.12
N ARG A 90 4.07 -6.64 11.33
CA ARG A 90 5.15 -6.81 12.31
C ARG A 90 4.61 -6.94 13.73
N VAL A 91 3.50 -6.29 14.05
CA VAL A 91 2.89 -6.32 15.39
C VAL A 91 2.13 -7.62 15.66
N VAL A 92 1.45 -8.18 14.66
CA VAL A 92 0.62 -9.40 14.83
C VAL A 92 1.33 -10.70 14.49
N LEU A 93 2.42 -10.66 13.72
CA LEU A 93 3.19 -11.86 13.41
C LEU A 93 3.97 -12.34 14.64
N PRO A 94 3.96 -13.66 14.94
CA PRO A 94 4.78 -14.23 16.01
C PRO A 94 6.27 -13.93 15.78
N GLU A 95 7.00 -13.66 16.87
CA GLU A 95 8.43 -13.39 16.81
C GLU A 95 9.22 -14.55 16.19
N SER A 96 8.82 -15.79 16.48
CA SER A 96 9.41 -17.00 15.87
C SER A 96 9.30 -17.02 14.35
N VAL A 97 8.24 -16.42 13.79
CA VAL A 97 8.05 -16.27 12.35
C VAL A 97 8.96 -15.14 11.83
N LEU A 98 9.00 -13.99 12.50
CA LEU A 98 9.83 -12.85 12.06
C LEU A 98 11.34 -13.14 12.10
N LEU A 99 11.80 -13.85 13.13
CA LEU A 99 13.20 -14.24 13.33
C LEU A 99 13.59 -15.52 12.56
N GLY A 100 12.62 -16.18 11.92
CA GLY A 100 12.87 -17.35 11.09
C GLY A 100 13.94 -17.09 10.01
N SER A 101 14.93 -17.97 9.95
CA SER A 101 15.99 -17.93 8.93
C SER A 101 15.54 -18.56 7.61
N SER A 102 14.57 -19.47 7.66
CA SER A 102 13.97 -20.15 6.51
C SER A 102 12.53 -19.69 6.26
N GLY A 103 12.13 -19.61 4.99
CA GLY A 103 10.77 -19.26 4.58
C GLY A 103 10.66 -17.94 3.80
N VAL A 104 9.56 -17.83 3.04
CA VAL A 104 9.29 -16.69 2.16
C VAL A 104 8.88 -15.45 2.96
N LEU A 105 7.99 -15.61 3.94
CA LEU A 105 7.44 -14.51 4.74
C LEU A 105 8.52 -13.75 5.55
N PRO A 106 9.43 -14.40 6.30
CA PRO A 106 10.44 -13.67 7.09
C PRO A 106 11.39 -12.86 6.19
N ARG A 107 11.73 -13.38 5.00
CA ARG A 107 12.51 -12.67 3.99
C ARG A 107 11.76 -11.44 3.47
N LEU A 108 10.49 -11.61 3.07
CA LEU A 108 9.66 -10.51 2.59
C LEU A 108 9.50 -9.41 3.64
N MET A 109 9.29 -9.77 4.91
CA MET A 109 9.18 -8.79 6.00
C MET A 109 10.49 -8.02 6.20
N ARG A 110 11.65 -8.68 6.21
CA ARG A 110 12.96 -8.00 6.31
C ARG A 110 13.20 -7.04 5.15
N GLU A 111 12.96 -7.48 3.93
CA GLU A 111 13.09 -6.62 2.75
C GLU A 111 12.11 -5.43 2.78
N ALA A 112 10.86 -5.67 3.18
CA ALA A 112 9.86 -4.64 3.25
C ALA A 112 10.19 -3.59 4.30
N ILE A 113 10.60 -4.01 5.51
CA ILE A 113 11.01 -3.10 6.60
C ILE A 113 12.16 -2.19 6.16
N LEU A 114 13.16 -2.72 5.46
CA LEU A 114 14.28 -1.92 4.94
C LEU A 114 13.88 -0.95 3.83
N ARG A 115 12.78 -1.24 3.09
CA ARG A 115 12.30 -0.40 1.97
C ARG A 115 11.29 0.67 2.40
N VAL A 116 10.54 0.48 3.49
CA VAL A 116 9.50 1.40 4.00
C VAL A 116 9.97 2.87 4.16
N PRO A 117 11.22 3.18 4.56
CA PRO A 117 11.69 4.57 4.63
C PRO A 117 11.86 5.24 3.27
N SER A 118 12.17 4.47 2.22
CA SER A 118 12.54 4.99 0.89
C SER A 118 11.33 5.34 0.01
N SER A 119 10.12 4.87 0.37
CA SER A 119 8.92 5.04 -0.45
C SER A 119 8.34 6.46 -0.44
N THR A 120 8.67 7.28 0.56
CA THR A 120 8.19 8.68 0.66
C THR A 120 9.03 9.71 -0.11
N LEU A 121 10.19 9.33 -0.64
CA LEU A 121 11.15 10.26 -1.24
C LEU A 121 11.15 10.29 -2.78
N ARG A 122 10.61 9.28 -3.46
CA ARG A 122 10.80 9.11 -4.92
C ARG A 122 9.59 9.40 -5.82
N GLY A 123 8.47 9.88 -5.27
CA GLY A 123 7.22 10.09 -6.03
C GLY A 123 6.71 11.53 -6.16
N GLY A 124 7.51 12.51 -5.73
CA GLY A 124 6.98 13.81 -5.28
C GLY A 124 6.58 13.66 -3.81
N THR A 125 7.17 14.44 -2.93
CA THR A 125 6.90 14.39 -1.49
C THR A 125 5.40 14.49 -1.26
N ASN A 126 4.87 13.77 -0.27
CA ASN A 126 3.45 13.85 0.11
C ASN A 126 2.97 15.31 0.28
N GLU A 127 3.88 16.26 0.55
CA GLU A 127 3.62 17.71 0.55
C GLU A 127 3.20 18.29 -0.82
N VAL A 128 3.79 17.85 -1.95
CA VAL A 128 3.42 18.34 -3.29
C VAL A 128 2.01 17.89 -3.66
N LEU A 129 1.67 16.63 -3.34
CA LEU A 129 0.32 16.08 -3.56
C LEU A 129 -0.71 16.76 -2.65
N LYS A 130 -0.38 16.99 -1.37
CA LYS A 130 -1.22 17.80 -0.46
C LYS A 130 -1.40 19.22 -0.99
N GLY A 131 -0.35 19.84 -1.52
CA GLY A 131 -0.40 21.17 -2.14
C GLY A 131 -1.31 21.24 -3.36
N MET A 132 -1.36 20.19 -4.18
CA MET A 132 -2.32 20.08 -5.30
C MET A 132 -3.76 19.93 -4.80
N ILE A 133 -4.00 19.05 -3.81
CA ILE A 133 -5.32 18.81 -3.23
C ILE A 133 -5.88 20.10 -2.58
N VAL A 134 -5.05 20.80 -1.79
CA VAL A 134 -5.45 22.06 -1.13
C VAL A 134 -5.80 23.14 -2.14
N ARG A 135 -5.04 23.27 -3.25
CA ARG A 135 -5.37 24.23 -4.33
C ARG A 135 -6.72 23.95 -4.98
N GLN A 136 -7.10 22.68 -5.14
CA GLN A 136 -8.37 22.32 -5.77
C GLN A 136 -9.57 22.38 -4.83
N LEU A 137 -9.37 22.22 -3.53
CA LEU A 137 -10.43 22.39 -2.53
C LEU A 137 -10.75 23.88 -2.26
N GLY A 138 -10.03 24.82 -2.88
CA GLY A 138 -10.26 26.26 -2.70
C GLY A 138 -9.90 26.79 -1.30
N LEU A 139 -9.23 25.97 -0.49
CA LEU A 139 -8.80 26.31 0.85
C LEU A 139 -7.43 27.00 0.75
N ARG A 140 -7.37 28.28 1.11
CA ARG A 140 -6.13 29.04 1.29
C ARG A 140 -5.68 28.99 2.75
#